data_AF-B4HG32-F1
#
_entry.id   AF-B4HG32-F1
#
_cell.length_a   1.000
_cell.length_b   1.000
_cell.length_c   1.000
_cell.angle_alpha   90.00
_cell.angle_beta   90.00
_cell.angle_gamma   90.00
#
_symmetry.space_group_name_H-M   'P 1'
#
loop_
_entity.id
_entity.type
_entity.pdbx_description
1 polymer ?
#
loop_
_entity_poly.entity_id
_entity_poly.type
_entity_poly.pdbx_seq_one_letter_code
_entity_poly.pdbx_strand_id
1 'polypeptide(L)'
;MLLVETILNHKGWDVQDWISSYNDLPNRQLKVKVQDRNVIETTDAERVCVKPEGLQTEINQVVANYKRGRSFVRPSGTEDVVRVYAEAATKEDTENLAYEVGLLVQKLAGGVGPPLTKPNSSAHL
;
A
#
# COMPACT_ATOMS: atom_id res chain seq x y z
N MET A 1 15.63 -13.94 18.31
CA MET A 1 14.41 -14.26 19.08
C MET A 1 14.53 -13.91 20.56
N LEU A 2 15.69 -14.10 21.22
CA LEU A 2 15.89 -13.83 22.65
C LEU A 2 15.61 -12.39 23.13
N LEU A 3 15.72 -11.38 22.25
CA LEU A 3 15.45 -9.99 22.61
C LEU A 3 13.97 -9.74 22.95
N VAL A 4 13.05 -10.25 22.12
CA VAL A 4 11.60 -10.09 22.33
C VAL A 4 11.19 -10.77 23.63
N GLU A 5 11.62 -12.02 23.83
CA GLU A 5 11.40 -12.78 25.07
C GLU A 5 11.88 -12.03 26.31
N THR A 6 13.09 -11.44 26.25
CA THR A 6 13.65 -10.68 27.38
C THR A 6 12.81 -9.44 27.71
N ILE A 7 12.34 -8.71 26.69
CA ILE A 7 11.53 -7.51 26.87
C ILE A 7 10.15 -7.87 27.44
N LEU A 8 9.49 -8.88 26.88
CA LEU A 8 8.18 -9.34 27.36
C LEU A 8 8.26 -9.82 28.81
N ASN A 9 9.28 -10.64 29.13
CA ASN A 9 9.54 -11.10 30.49
C ASN A 9 9.82 -9.94 31.46
N HIS A 10 10.65 -8.97 31.06
CA HIS A 10 10.93 -7.79 31.90
C HIS A 10 9.69 -6.93 32.15
N LYS A 11 8.81 -6.80 31.15
CA LYS A 11 7.54 -6.05 31.25
C LYS A 11 6.43 -6.83 31.95
N GLY A 12 6.60 -8.14 32.16
CA GLY A 12 5.53 -9.04 32.57
C GLY A 12 4.37 -9.09 31.56
N TRP A 13 4.66 -8.83 30.28
CA TRP A 13 3.67 -8.81 29.21
C TRP A 13 3.54 -10.19 28.59
N ASP A 14 2.30 -10.61 28.34
CA ASP A 14 2.01 -11.70 27.43
C ASP A 14 1.82 -11.19 25.98
N VAL A 15 1.43 -12.09 25.07
CA VAL A 15 1.21 -11.74 23.66
C VAL A 15 -0.01 -10.82 23.48
N GLN A 16 -1.02 -10.92 24.36
CA GLN A 16 -2.21 -10.06 24.33
C GLN A 16 -1.90 -8.64 24.83
N ASP A 17 -1.03 -8.51 25.84
CA ASP A 17 -0.52 -7.20 26.26
C ASP A 17 0.29 -6.53 25.15
N TRP A 18 1.10 -7.30 24.43
CA TRP A 18 1.88 -6.77 23.31
C TRP A 18 0.99 -6.37 22.12
N ILE A 19 0.06 -7.22 21.69
CA ILE A 19 -0.83 -6.93 20.56
C ILE A 19 -1.75 -5.74 20.83
N SER A 20 -2.11 -5.50 22.10
CA SER A 20 -2.95 -4.37 22.50
C SER A 20 -2.19 -3.04 22.64
N SER A 21 -0.86 -3.03 22.43
CA SER A 21 -0.03 -1.83 22.53
C SER A 21 -0.43 -0.73 21.53
N TYR A 22 -1.03 -1.10 20.40
CA TYR A 22 -1.68 -0.19 19.47
C TYR A 22 -2.62 -0.96 18.52
N ASN A 23 -3.53 -0.24 17.85
CA ASN A 23 -4.41 -0.82 16.84
C ASN A 23 -3.89 -0.46 15.45
N ASP A 24 -3.40 -1.46 14.72
CA ASP A 24 -3.03 -1.31 13.31
C ASP A 24 -4.21 -0.82 12.47
N LEU A 25 -3.92 0.04 11.50
CA LEU A 25 -4.86 0.29 10.42
C LEU A 25 -4.92 -0.93 9.49
N PRO A 26 -6.11 -1.28 8.97
CA PRO A 26 -6.20 -2.18 7.83
C PRO A 26 -5.29 -1.68 6.70
N ASN A 27 -4.42 -2.54 6.20
CA ASN A 27 -3.48 -2.20 5.13
C ASN A 27 -3.41 -3.30 4.05
N ARG A 28 -3.01 -2.91 2.85
CA ARG A 28 -2.92 -3.78 1.67
C ARG A 28 -1.68 -3.42 0.85
N GLN A 29 -0.97 -4.45 0.39
CA GLN A 29 0.11 -4.29 -0.58
C GLN A 29 -0.25 -5.02 -1.88
N LEU A 30 -0.35 -4.26 -2.98
CA LEU A 30 -0.54 -4.79 -4.33
C LEU A 30 0.78 -4.83 -5.11
N LYS A 31 0.85 -5.75 -6.05
CA LYS A 31 1.94 -5.89 -7.02
C LYS A 31 1.38 -5.60 -8.41
N VAL A 32 1.79 -4.46 -8.98
CA VAL A 32 1.41 -4.06 -10.34
C VAL A 32 2.58 -4.36 -11.26
N LYS A 33 2.39 -5.22 -12.27
CA LYS A 33 3.41 -5.46 -13.29
C LYS A 33 3.49 -4.25 -14.21
N VAL A 34 4.70 -3.84 -14.56
CA VAL A 34 4.96 -2.71 -15.47
C VAL A 34 5.95 -3.13 -16.55
N GLN A 35 5.97 -2.41 -17.66
CA GLN A 35 6.90 -2.69 -18.76
C GLN A 35 8.36 -2.41 -18.38
N ASP A 36 8.58 -1.31 -17.65
CA ASP A 36 9.88 -0.92 -17.10
C ASP A 36 9.64 -0.25 -15.75
N ARG A 37 10.21 -0.82 -14.67
CA ARG A 37 10.08 -0.28 -13.32
C ARG A 37 10.81 1.05 -13.12
N ASN A 38 11.81 1.36 -13.94
CA ASN A 38 12.62 2.59 -13.81
C ASN A 38 11.83 3.84 -14.24
N VAL A 39 10.63 3.68 -14.80
CA VAL A 39 9.69 4.78 -15.03
C VAL A 39 9.22 5.43 -13.72
N ILE A 40 9.26 4.69 -12.60
CA ILE A 40 8.95 5.22 -11.29
C ILE A 40 10.23 5.62 -10.58
N GLU A 41 10.35 6.92 -10.32
CA GLU A 41 11.35 7.48 -9.41
C GLU A 41 10.63 7.99 -8.16
N THR A 42 11.26 7.80 -7.01
CA THR A 42 10.70 8.22 -5.71
C THR A 42 11.71 9.03 -4.90
N THR A 43 11.21 9.81 -3.96
CA THR A 43 11.98 10.60 -2.98
C THR A 43 11.34 10.45 -1.59
N ASP A 44 11.90 11.15 -0.60
CA ASP A 44 11.40 11.19 0.77
C ASP A 44 11.20 9.79 1.39
N ALA A 45 12.29 9.01 1.44
CA ALA A 45 12.28 7.61 1.87
C ALA A 45 11.26 6.75 1.09
N GLU A 46 11.19 6.95 -0.23
CA GLU A 46 10.29 6.27 -1.17
C GLU A 46 8.78 6.54 -0.95
N ARG A 47 8.42 7.59 -0.20
CA ARG A 47 7.01 7.93 0.09
C ARG A 47 6.39 8.83 -0.96
N VAL A 48 7.20 9.53 -1.73
CA VAL A 48 6.75 10.50 -2.75
C VAL A 48 7.26 10.06 -4.11
N CYS A 49 6.35 9.83 -5.04
CA CYS A 49 6.64 9.57 -6.45
C CYS A 49 6.94 10.88 -7.17
N VAL A 50 8.12 10.99 -7.77
CA VAL A 50 8.53 12.18 -8.55
C VAL A 50 8.38 11.96 -10.05
N LYS A 51 8.49 10.70 -10.51
CA LYS A 51 8.15 10.30 -11.88
C LYS A 51 7.30 9.04 -11.88
N PRO A 52 6.36 8.88 -12.82
CA PRO A 52 6.00 9.85 -13.86
C PRO A 52 5.32 11.10 -13.29
N GLU A 53 5.49 12.25 -13.96
CA GLU A 53 4.86 13.50 -13.56
C GLU A 53 3.34 13.35 -13.47
N GLY A 54 2.73 13.96 -12.45
CA GLY A 54 1.29 13.88 -12.20
C GLY A 54 0.83 12.66 -11.40
N LEU A 55 1.56 11.53 -11.40
CA LEU A 55 1.12 10.33 -10.65
C LEU A 55 0.94 10.61 -9.16
N GLN A 56 1.88 11.31 -8.52
CA GLN A 56 1.74 11.66 -7.11
C GLN A 56 0.57 12.61 -6.84
N THR A 57 0.28 13.53 -7.76
CA THR A 57 -0.86 14.44 -7.64
C THR A 57 -2.17 13.65 -7.63
N GLU A 58 -2.33 12.69 -8.54
CA GLU A 58 -3.50 11.82 -8.59
C GLU A 58 -3.60 10.93 -7.35
N ILE A 59 -2.48 10.38 -6.86
CA ILE A 59 -2.44 9.61 -5.61
C ILE A 59 -2.93 10.46 -4.43
N ASN A 60 -2.46 11.71 -4.33
CA ASN A 60 -2.88 12.61 -3.25
C ASN A 60 -4.38 12.91 -3.30
N GLN A 61 -4.94 13.10 -4.49
CA GLN A 61 -6.39 13.32 -4.68
C GLN A 61 -7.20 12.10 -4.24
N VAL A 62 -6.79 10.90 -4.64
CA VAL A 62 -7.43 9.65 -4.24
C VAL A 62 -7.36 9.48 -2.72
N VAL A 63 -6.17 9.63 -2.12
CA VAL A 63 -5.96 9.48 -0.67
C VAL A 63 -6.83 10.43 0.15
N ALA A 64 -7.06 11.66 -0.32
CA ALA A 64 -7.90 12.65 0.37
C ALA A 64 -9.36 12.21 0.56
N ASN A 65 -9.84 11.26 -0.24
CA ASN A 65 -11.20 10.73 -0.13
C ASN A 65 -11.38 9.70 0.98
N TYR A 66 -10.28 9.22 1.60
CA TYR A 66 -10.31 8.13 2.58
C TYR A 66 -9.91 8.60 3.97
N LYS A 67 -10.71 8.24 4.98
CA LYS A 67 -10.40 8.58 6.39
C LYS A 67 -9.16 7.81 6.84
N ARG A 68 -8.19 8.53 7.42
CA ARG A 68 -6.86 7.99 7.77
C ARG A 68 -6.17 7.31 6.56
N GLY A 69 -6.50 7.77 5.35
CA GLY A 69 -5.93 7.26 4.12
C GLY A 69 -4.44 7.58 4.03
N ARG A 70 -3.63 6.59 3.68
CA ARG A 70 -2.26 6.77 3.22
C ARG A 70 -1.98 5.75 2.13
N SER A 71 -1.41 6.20 1.02
CA SER A 71 -0.92 5.32 -0.03
C SER A 71 0.35 5.88 -0.64
N PHE A 72 1.24 4.99 -1.06
CA PHE A 72 2.44 5.33 -1.80
C PHE A 72 2.83 4.17 -2.71
N VAL A 73 3.63 4.49 -3.73
CA VAL A 73 4.08 3.55 -4.75
C VAL A 73 5.59 3.55 -4.81
N ARG A 74 6.18 2.39 -5.03
CA ARG A 74 7.63 2.27 -5.22
C ARG A 74 7.98 1.17 -6.22
N PRO A 75 9.07 1.34 -6.99
CA PRO A 75 9.57 0.26 -7.84
C PRO A 75 10.10 -0.88 -6.96
N SER A 76 9.94 -2.12 -7.42
CA SER A 76 10.63 -3.26 -6.81
C SER A 76 12.12 -3.20 -7.14
N GLY A 77 12.99 -3.57 -6.20
CA GLY A 77 14.44 -3.65 -6.40
C GLY A 77 14.91 -4.84 -7.22
N THR A 78 14.07 -5.86 -7.43
CA THR A 78 14.45 -7.13 -8.08
C THR A 78 13.53 -7.60 -9.22
N GLU A 79 12.44 -6.89 -9.49
CA GLU A 79 11.41 -7.32 -10.45
C GLU A 79 10.83 -6.13 -11.20
N ASP A 80 10.34 -6.34 -12.43
CA ASP A 80 9.62 -5.33 -13.23
C ASP A 80 8.18 -5.12 -12.74
N VAL A 81 8.08 -4.71 -11.48
CA VAL A 81 6.82 -4.44 -10.80
C VAL A 81 6.93 -3.19 -9.94
N VAL A 82 5.79 -2.54 -9.77
CA VAL A 82 5.58 -1.46 -8.81
C VAL A 82 4.75 -1.99 -7.66
N ARG A 83 5.19 -1.73 -6.44
CA ARG A 83 4.45 -2.06 -5.22
C ARG A 83 3.59 -0.87 -4.85
N VAL A 84 2.31 -1.13 -4.63
CA VAL A 84 1.35 -0.14 -4.14
C VAL A 84 1.01 -0.52 -2.71
N TYR A 85 1.27 0.37 -1.77
CA TYR A 85 0.83 0.23 -0.39
C TYR A 85 -0.35 1.15 -0.15
N ALA A 86 -1.36 0.68 0.58
CA ALA A 86 -2.48 1.48 1.04
C ALA A 86 -2.88 1.08 2.47
N GLU A 87 -3.30 2.06 3.26
CA GLU A 87 -3.97 1.88 4.54
C GLU A 87 -5.05 2.95 4.71
N ALA A 88 -6.11 2.61 5.43
CA ALA A 88 -7.24 3.49 5.70
C ALA A 88 -7.96 3.06 6.99
N ALA A 89 -8.98 3.81 7.41
CA ALA A 89 -9.71 3.55 8.65
C ALA A 89 -10.49 2.21 8.64
N THR A 90 -10.92 1.72 7.48
CA THR A 90 -11.68 0.47 7.35
C THR A 90 -11.06 -0.45 6.31
N LYS A 91 -11.36 -1.76 6.41
CA LYS A 91 -10.86 -2.74 5.45
C LYS A 91 -11.35 -2.45 4.02
N GLU A 92 -12.62 -2.08 3.87
CA GLU A 92 -13.22 -1.73 2.58
C GLU A 92 -12.54 -0.51 1.96
N ASP A 93 -12.33 0.55 2.74
CA ASP A 93 -11.60 1.74 2.31
C ASP A 93 -10.18 1.40 1.86
N THR A 94 -9.48 0.55 2.62
CA THR A 94 -8.12 0.11 2.28
C THR A 94 -8.08 -0.66 0.97
N GLU A 95 -9.05 -1.56 0.74
CA GLU A 95 -9.14 -2.33 -0.50
C GLU A 95 -9.43 -1.41 -1.70
N ASN A 96 -10.37 -0.47 -1.56
CA ASN A 96 -10.72 0.49 -2.61
C ASN A 96 -9.57 1.46 -2.90
N LEU A 97 -8.92 1.99 -1.87
CA LEU A 97 -7.74 2.87 -2.01
C LEU A 97 -6.59 2.14 -2.73
N ALA A 98 -6.30 0.90 -2.33
CA ALA A 98 -5.28 0.10 -3.01
C ALA A 98 -5.60 -0.12 -4.49
N TYR A 99 -6.87 -0.42 -4.78
CA TYR A 99 -7.37 -0.62 -6.13
C TYR A 99 -7.24 0.64 -6.99
N GLU A 100 -7.72 1.78 -6.52
CA GLU A 100 -7.70 3.05 -7.25
C GLU A 100 -6.25 3.51 -7.53
N VAL A 101 -5.37 3.44 -6.53
CA VAL A 101 -3.95 3.77 -6.75
C VAL A 101 -3.28 2.75 -7.69
N GLY A 102 -3.64 1.47 -7.59
CA GLY A 102 -3.17 0.45 -8.52
C GLY A 102 -3.55 0.73 -9.97
N LEU A 103 -4.76 1.24 -10.22
CA LEU A 103 -5.19 1.65 -11.56
C LEU A 103 -4.40 2.87 -12.06
N LEU A 104 -4.11 3.84 -11.19
CA LEU A 104 -3.27 4.98 -11.55
C LEU A 104 -1.88 4.52 -11.99
N VAL A 105 -1.28 3.56 -11.26
CA VAL A 105 0.01 2.95 -11.67
C VAL A 105 -0.13 2.24 -13.00
N GLN A 106 -1.18 1.45 -13.22
CA GLN A 106 -1.37 0.77 -14.52
C GLN A 106 -1.46 1.76 -15.67
N LYS A 107 -2.20 2.87 -15.48
CA LYS A 107 -2.46 3.89 -16.49
C LYS A 107 -1.25 4.78 -16.76
N LEU A 108 -0.56 5.23 -15.72
CA LEU A 108 0.44 6.30 -15.82
C LEU A 108 1.89 5.78 -15.84
N ALA A 109 2.15 4.58 -15.30
CA ALA A 109 3.49 4.00 -15.19
C ALA A 109 3.68 2.76 -16.10
N GLY A 110 2.92 2.65 -17.19
CA GLY A 110 3.09 1.59 -18.19
C GLY A 110 2.78 0.19 -17.64
N GLY A 111 1.67 0.05 -16.91
CA GLY A 111 1.24 -1.25 -16.40
C GLY A 111 0.97 -2.26 -17.50
N VAL A 112 1.35 -3.51 -17.25
CA VAL A 112 1.15 -4.64 -18.18
C VAL A 112 0.31 -5.74 -17.55
N GLY A 113 -0.46 -6.44 -18.38
CA GLY A 113 -1.37 -7.50 -17.95
C GLY A 113 -2.83 -7.03 -17.79
N PRO A 114 -3.70 -7.88 -17.24
CA PRO A 114 -5.12 -7.56 -17.12
C PRO A 114 -5.36 -6.40 -16.15
N PRO A 115 -6.46 -5.64 -16.34
CA PRO A 115 -6.89 -4.64 -15.38
C PRO A 115 -7.04 -5.25 -13.98
N LEU A 116 -6.71 -4.47 -12.95
CA LEU A 116 -6.98 -4.89 -11.58
C LEU A 116 -8.47 -5.19 -11.38
N THR A 117 -8.77 -6.22 -10.59
CA THR A 117 -10.15 -6.55 -10.22
C THR A 117 -10.61 -5.62 -9.10
N LYS A 118 -11.78 -5.01 -9.26
CA LYS A 118 -12.38 -4.19 -8.23
C LYS A 118 -12.70 -5.05 -6.98
N PRO A 119 -12.34 -4.61 -5.77
CA PRO A 119 -12.81 -5.24 -4.55
C PRO A 119 -14.35 -5.24 -4.53
N ASN A 120 -14.96 -6.37 -4.17
CA ASN A 120 -16.41 -6.56 -4.07
C ASN A 120 -17.24 -6.48 -5.37
N SER A 121 -16.76 -7.06 -6.47
CA SER A 121 -17.64 -7.49 -7.59
C SER A 121 -18.14 -8.94 -7.44
N SER A 122 -18.29 -9.43 -6.21
CA SER A 122 -19.15 -10.58 -5.93
C SER A 122 -20.53 -10.04 -5.62
N ALA A 123 -21.32 -9.80 -6.67
CA ALA A 123 -22.76 -9.78 -6.50
C ALA A 123 -23.13 -11.09 -5.79
N HIS A 124 -23.81 -10.96 -4.65
CA HIS A 124 -24.56 -12.07 -4.08
C HIS A 124 -25.36 -12.75 -5.20
N LEU A 125 -24.96 -13.96 -5.56
CA LEU A 125 -25.80 -14.99 -6.17
C LEU A 125 -25.82 -16.16 -5.19
#